data_AF-A0A0D9WZS4-F1
#
_entry.id   AF-A0A0D9WZS4-F1
#
_cell.length_a   1.000
_cell.length_b   1.000
_cell.length_c   1.000
_cell.angle_alpha   90.00
_cell.angle_beta   90.00
_cell.angle_gamma   90.00
#
_symmetry.space_group_name_H-M   'P 1'
#
loop_
_entity.id
_entity.type
_entity.pdbx_description
1 polymer ?
#
loop_
_entity_poly.entity_id
_entity_poly.type
_entity_poly.pdbx_seq_one_letter_code
_entity_poly.pdbx_strand_id
1 'polypeptide(L)' 'MLLNATDSEGDTPLHLSVKYAYPRVLSSLLQTANVEPNIVNKDGLTAADIAHHAFAPGQSYYFLV' A
#
# COMPACT_ATOMS: atom_id res chain seq x y z
N MET A 1 6.70 15.90 1.65
CA MET A 1 7.55 14.72 1.90
C MET A 1 7.22 13.69 0.82
N LEU A 2 8.19 13.15 0.08
CA LEU A 2 7.92 12.36 -1.14
C LEU A 2 7.19 11.03 -0.87
N LEU A 3 7.38 10.44 0.32
CA LEU A 3 6.87 9.10 0.64
C LEU A 3 5.34 9.03 0.81
N ASN A 4 4.70 10.16 1.10
CA ASN A 4 3.24 10.30 1.21
C ASN A 4 2.65 11.06 0.02
N ALA A 5 3.48 11.41 -0.98
CA ALA A 5 2.98 12.04 -2.18
C ALA A 5 2.15 11.04 -2.98
N THR A 6 1.10 11.52 -3.63
CA THR A 6 0.23 10.70 -4.46
C THR A 6 0.52 10.96 -5.94
N ASP A 7 0.32 9.94 -6.76
CA ASP A 7 0.30 10.09 -8.21
C ASP A 7 -1.05 10.68 -8.71
N SER A 8 -1.29 10.59 -10.02
CA SER A 8 -2.54 11.07 -10.62
C SER A 8 -3.78 10.30 -10.15
N GLU A 9 -3.63 9.08 -9.65
CA GLU A 9 -4.74 8.22 -9.19
C GLU A 9 -4.95 8.32 -7.67
N GLY A 10 -4.15 9.14 -6.98
CA GLY A 10 -4.18 9.20 -5.52
C GLY A 10 -3.34 8.09 -4.87
N ASP A 11 -2.65 7.26 -5.65
CA ASP A 11 -1.84 6.16 -5.12
C ASP A 11 -0.54 6.73 -4.54
N THR A 12 -0.28 6.44 -3.26
CA THR A 12 1.03 6.67 -2.63
C THR A 12 2.03 5.58 -3.03
N PRO A 13 3.35 5.77 -2.79
CA PRO A 13 4.33 4.69 -2.91
C PRO A 13 3.92 3.40 -2.20
N LEU A 14 3.17 3.49 -1.10
CA LEU A 14 2.64 2.34 -0.37
C LEU A 14 1.58 1.59 -1.19
N HIS A 15 0.63 2.30 -1.81
CA HIS A 15 -0.37 1.71 -2.71
C HIS A 15 0.31 0.99 -3.88
N LEU A 16 1.26 1.65 -4.54
CA LEU A 16 1.98 1.09 -5.69
C LEU A 16 2.76 -0.18 -5.30
N SER A 17 3.38 -0.20 -4.10
CA SER A 17 4.11 -1.38 -3.63
C SER A 17 3.21 -2.61 -3.43
N VAL A 18 1.96 -2.41 -3.03
CA VAL A 18 0.96 -3.49 -2.90
C VAL A 18 0.41 -3.89 -4.27
N LYS A 19 -0.02 -2.90 -5.07
CA LYS A 19 -0.63 -3.09 -6.40
C LYS A 19 0.26 -3.87 -7.36
N TYR A 20 1.58 -3.71 -7.27
CA TYR A 20 2.57 -4.39 -8.09
C TYR A 20 3.30 -5.54 -7.39
N ALA A 21 2.86 -5.96 -6.20
CA ALA A 21 3.44 -7.07 -5.43
C ALA A 21 4.96 -6.92 -5.17
N TYR A 22 5.37 -5.76 -4.63
CA TYR A 22 6.76 -5.44 -4.27
C TYR A 22 6.99 -5.47 -2.75
N PRO A 23 7.06 -6.66 -2.10
CA PRO A 23 7.15 -6.78 -0.64
C PRO A 23 8.38 -6.10 -0.04
N ARG A 24 9.51 -6.10 -0.76
CA ARG A 24 10.75 -5.47 -0.27
C ARG A 24 10.65 -3.94 -0.25
N VAL A 25 9.92 -3.36 -1.18
CA VAL A 25 9.66 -1.92 -1.21
C VAL A 25 8.66 -1.57 -0.12
N LEU A 26 7.57 -2.35 -0.01
CA LEU A 26 6.58 -2.20 1.05
C LEU A 26 7.24 -2.22 2.45
N SER A 27 8.07 -3.21 2.73
CA SER A 27 8.75 -3.33 4.04
C SER A 27 9.71 -2.16 4.31
N SER A 28 10.40 -1.66 3.27
CA SER A 28 11.29 -0.50 3.42
C SER A 28 10.52 0.78 3.72
N LEU A 29 9.36 0.96 3.06
CA LEU A 29 8.47 2.10 3.30
C LEU A 29 7.88 2.05 4.72
N LEU A 30 7.36 0.90 5.16
CA LEU A 30 6.77 0.74 6.49
C LEU A 30 7.76 0.95 7.64
N GLN A 31 9.05 0.71 7.41
CA GLN A 31 10.11 0.97 8.39
C GLN A 31 10.50 2.46 8.47
N THR A 32 9.96 3.32 7.60
CA THR A 32 10.29 4.75 7.58
C THR A 32 9.33 5.54 8.45
N ALA A 33 9.85 6.27 9.44
CA ALA A 33 9.09 6.89 10.52
C ALA A 33 7.98 7.89 10.11
N ASN A 34 8.01 8.41 8.89
CA ASN A 34 7.08 9.42 8.42
C ASN A 34 6.10 8.92 7.35
N VAL A 35 6.07 7.62 7.06
CA VAL A 35 5.10 7.05 6.11
C VAL A 35 3.71 7.00 6.74
N GLU A 36 2.70 7.51 6.03
CA GLU A 36 1.29 7.50 6.45
C GLU A 36 0.53 6.37 5.72
N PRO A 37 0.22 5.25 6.40
CA PRO A 37 -0.40 4.09 5.73
C PRO A 37 -1.90 4.25 5.44
N ASN A 38 -2.54 5.23 6.08
CA ASN A 38 -3.99 5.43 6.04
C ASN A 38 -4.44 6.45 4.98
N ILE A 39 -3.54 6.90 4.10
CA ILE A 39 -3.92 7.74 2.96
C ILE A 39 -4.80 6.91 2.03
N VAL A 40 -5.91 7.48 1.57
CA VAL A 40 -6.82 6.87 0.61
C VAL A 40 -6.57 7.41 -0.80
N ASN A 41 -6.62 6.54 -1.80
CA ASN A 41 -6.55 6.93 -3.20
C ASN A 41 -7.92 7.47 -3.71
N LYS A 42 -8.03 7.76 -5.01
CA LYS A 42 -9.29 8.27 -5.60
C LYS A 42 -10.46 7.29 -5.56
N ASP A 43 -10.18 5.99 -5.43
CA ASP A 43 -11.21 4.96 -5.25
C ASP A 43 -11.68 4.87 -3.78
N GLY A 44 -11.10 5.67 -2.87
CA GLY A 44 -11.38 5.62 -1.44
C GLY A 44 -10.72 4.45 -0.73
N LEU A 45 -9.69 3.84 -1.33
CA LEU A 45 -9.00 2.66 -0.80
C LEU A 45 -7.65 3.07 -0.22
N THR A 46 -7.27 2.46 0.90
CA THR A 46 -5.89 2.48 1.41
C THR A 46 -5.04 1.40 0.73
N ALA A 47 -3.72 1.44 0.92
CA ALA A 47 -2.83 0.36 0.48
C ALA A 47 -3.22 -1.01 1.08
N ALA A 48 -3.73 -1.03 2.32
CA ALA A 48 -4.22 -2.25 2.95
C ALA A 48 -5.52 -2.75 2.31
N ASP A 49 -6.44 -1.85 1.95
CA ASP A 49 -7.67 -2.22 1.24
C ASP A 49 -7.34 -2.82 -0.12
N ILE A 50 -6.41 -2.24 -0.88
CA ILE A 50 -5.92 -2.83 -2.15
C ILE A 50 -5.39 -4.24 -1.91
N ALA A 51 -4.63 -4.47 -0.82
CA ALA A 51 -4.14 -5.80 -0.49
C ALA A 51 -5.33 -6.75 -0.27
N HIS A 52 -6.31 -6.38 0.57
CA HIS A 52 -7.49 -7.21 0.83
C HIS A 52 -8.30 -7.53 -0.43
N HIS A 53 -8.43 -6.58 -1.35
CA HIS A 53 -9.14 -6.78 -2.62
C HIS A 53 -8.37 -7.66 -3.61
N ALA A 54 -7.04 -7.64 -3.58
CA ALA A 54 -6.19 -8.47 -4.44
C ALA A 54 -6.29 -9.97 -4.09
N PHE A 55 -6.70 -10.32 -2.87
CA PHE A 55 -6.80 -11.70 -2.42
C PHE A 55 -8.27 -12.16 -2.38
N ALA A 56 -8.63 -13.08 -3.28
CA ALA A 56 -9.85 -13.85 -3.14
C ALA A 56 -9.84 -14.63 -1.80
N PRO A 57 -11.01 -14.90 -1.19
CA PRO A 57 -11.08 -15.60 0.10
C PRO A 57 -10.37 -16.96 0.02
N GLY A 58 -9.30 -17.13 0.80
CA GLY A 58 -8.53 -18.38 0.90
C GLY A 58 -7.00 -18.25 0.79
N GLN A 59 -6.47 -17.10 0.37
CA GLN A 59 -5.03 -16.83 0.30
C GLN A 59 -4.61 -15.82 1.37
N SER A 60 -4.57 -16.30 2.61
CA SER A 60 -4.45 -15.46 3.79
C SER A 60 -2.97 -15.15 4.12
N TYR A 61 -2.66 -13.85 4.19
CA TYR A 61 -1.57 -13.23 4.97
C TYR A 61 -0.12 -13.58 4.60
N TYR A 62 0.47 -12.86 3.63
CA TYR A 62 1.93 -12.85 3.44
C TYR A 62 2.59 -11.46 3.52
N PHE A 63 1.83 -10.37 3.59
CA PHE A 63 2.40 -9.03 3.40
C PHE A 63 2.33 -8.10 4.63
N LEU A 64 1.65 -8.49 5.71
CA LEU A 64 1.41 -7.62 6.88
C LEU A 64 1.57 -8.30 8.26
N VAL A 65 2.21 -9.47 8.32
CA VAL A 65 2.61 -10.12 9.58
C VAL A 65 4.12 -10.25 9.67
#